data_AF-A0A7S1V239-F1
#
_entry.id   AF-A0A7S1V239-F1
#
_cell.length_a   1.000
_cell.length_b   1.000
_cell.length_c   1.000
_cell.angle_alpha   90.00
_cell.angle_beta   90.00
_cell.angle_gamma   90.00
#
_symmetry.space_group_name_H-M   'P 1'
#
loop_
_entity.id
_entity.type
_entity.pdbx_description
1 polymer ?
#
loop_
_entity_poly.entity_id
_entity_poly.type
_entity_poly.pdbx_seq_one_letter_code
_entity_poly.pdbx_strand_id
1 'polypeptide(L)'
;NSFAAPSLPPFSTARPTAVSISFADSLFFGHLCPVAIMPTQYFTKKHAALSASIKFICNTIHRIPYPLVPFFVSLNLSPSAVAASLAAHEAPGLLLPFFPLLQRRYRWKSLFFWALTILVAGVGVSAAVPHAGTAPLALFVLALVLTGIGFFGITPLLQTAIARKAREGTVGLVTGLTESSWSLSTLVGVPVFSALLASSGTLTLPWLVFGALLLPVYIAPSLYPNMDDDDGPSDVEQAKQPPTHNEQDDAGTTVGASLRALAASMRALPGTKFVILFTFITGFANNILASTYALHFSARYDLDIRGIAAVTTVGLGAAEFVASALSGTLADRLG
;
A
#
# COMPACT_ATOMS: atom_id res chain seq x y z
N ASN A 1 -23.22 43.09 -37.59
CA ASN A 1 -22.95 43.25 -36.14
C ASN A 1 -21.84 42.33 -35.72
N SER A 2 -20.62 42.85 -35.84
CA SER A 2 -19.32 42.21 -35.58
C SER A 2 -19.03 42.16 -34.07
N PHE A 3 -18.82 40.96 -33.54
CA PHE A 3 -18.31 40.76 -32.18
C PHE A 3 -16.77 40.85 -32.19
N ALA A 4 -16.23 41.85 -31.50
CA ALA A 4 -14.80 41.99 -31.25
C ALA A 4 -14.37 41.04 -30.11
N ALA A 5 -13.29 40.29 -30.33
CA ALA A 5 -12.65 39.47 -29.30
C ALA A 5 -11.81 40.35 -28.35
N PRO A 6 -11.72 40.01 -27.05
CA PRO A 6 -10.88 40.75 -26.10
C PRO A 6 -9.39 40.46 -26.34
N SER A 7 -8.59 41.53 -26.38
CA SER A 7 -7.13 41.47 -26.49
C SER A 7 -6.49 41.01 -25.18
N LEU A 8 -5.66 39.96 -25.24
CA LEU A 8 -4.79 39.54 -24.14
C LEU A 8 -3.64 40.55 -23.93
N PRO A 9 -3.18 40.78 -22.68
CA PRO A 9 -2.01 41.61 -22.42
C PRO A 9 -0.71 40.91 -22.87
N PRO A 10 0.35 41.68 -23.20
CA PRO A 10 1.61 41.12 -23.66
C PRO A 10 2.37 40.40 -22.54
N PHE A 11 2.97 39.27 -22.88
CA PHE A 11 3.91 38.53 -22.03
C PHE A 11 5.13 39.40 -21.68
N SER A 12 5.30 39.70 -20.40
CA SER A 12 6.53 40.28 -19.86
C SER A 12 7.64 39.22 -19.83
N THR A 13 8.71 39.47 -20.59
CA THR A 13 9.93 38.66 -20.60
C THR A 13 10.90 39.18 -19.52
N ALA A 14 10.52 39.05 -18.25
CA ALA A 14 11.46 39.28 -17.15
C ALA A 14 12.40 38.07 -17.03
N ARG A 15 13.67 38.25 -17.42
CA ARG A 15 14.74 37.28 -17.12
C ARG A 15 14.91 37.16 -15.59
N PRO A 16 15.12 35.96 -15.02
CA PRO A 16 15.52 35.84 -13.63
C PRO A 16 16.90 36.49 -13.44
N THR A 17 16.98 37.46 -12.53
CA THR A 17 18.22 38.01 -12.01
C THR A 17 19.01 36.89 -11.35
N ALA A 18 20.20 36.62 -11.86
CA ALA A 18 21.16 35.73 -11.22
C ALA A 18 21.53 36.31 -9.84
N VAL A 19 21.15 35.60 -8.78
CA VAL A 19 21.70 35.84 -7.44
C VAL A 19 23.14 35.35 -7.46
N SER A 20 24.08 36.28 -7.61
CA SER A 20 25.50 36.00 -7.44
C SER A 20 25.77 35.75 -5.96
N ILE A 21 25.87 34.48 -5.56
CA ILE A 21 26.44 34.12 -4.27
C ILE A 21 27.94 34.37 -4.38
N SER A 22 28.42 35.41 -3.71
CA SER A 22 29.83 35.76 -3.63
C SER A 22 30.60 34.65 -2.90
N PHE A 23 31.64 34.12 -3.55
CA PHE A 23 32.50 33.04 -3.05
C PHE A 23 33.43 33.49 -1.89
N ALA A 24 33.32 34.75 -1.45
CA ALA A 24 34.25 35.38 -0.51
C ALA A 24 33.89 35.24 0.99
N ASP A 25 32.67 34.80 1.33
CA ASP A 25 32.24 34.69 2.75
C ASP A 25 32.58 33.34 3.41
N SER A 26 33.38 32.50 2.75
CA SER A 26 33.68 31.12 3.18
C SER A 26 34.98 30.96 3.98
N LEU A 27 35.66 32.05 4.38
CA LEU A 27 36.99 31.98 5.02
C LEU A 27 37.03 32.31 6.52
N PHE A 28 35.90 32.44 7.24
CA PHE A 28 35.91 32.89 8.64
C PHE A 28 35.09 32.06 9.65
N PHE A 29 34.96 30.75 9.45
CA PHE A 29 34.54 29.82 10.53
C PHE A 29 35.51 28.64 10.65
N GLY A 30 36.62 28.90 11.35
CA GLY A 30 37.43 27.87 11.98
C GLY A 30 36.68 27.30 13.21
N HIS A 31 36.78 25.99 13.40
CA HIS A 31 36.10 25.15 14.41
C HIS A 31 34.71 24.64 14.04
N LEU A 32 34.59 23.99 12.87
CA LEU A 32 33.59 22.94 12.71
C LEU A 32 34.10 21.67 13.39
N CYS A 33 33.43 21.27 14.48
CA CYS A 33 33.49 19.92 14.99
C CYS A 33 33.35 18.93 13.82
N PRO A 34 34.09 17.81 13.80
CA PRO A 34 33.75 16.73 12.90
C PRO A 34 32.36 16.24 13.33
N VAL A 35 31.32 16.68 12.62
CA VAL A 35 30.03 16.00 12.62
C VAL A 35 30.37 14.63 12.07
N ALA A 36 30.52 13.67 12.98
CA ALA A 36 30.62 12.27 12.62
C ALA A 36 29.34 11.97 11.85
N ILE A 37 29.43 11.94 10.53
CA ILE A 37 28.35 11.45 9.67
C ILE A 37 28.25 9.97 10.01
N MET A 38 27.44 9.65 11.02
CA MET A 38 27.04 8.29 11.33
C MET A 38 26.54 7.70 10.01
N PRO A 39 27.08 6.55 9.55
CA PRO A 39 26.67 5.97 8.29
C PRO A 39 25.19 5.62 8.40
N THR A 40 24.34 6.42 7.76
CA THR A 40 22.91 6.16 7.67
C THR A 40 22.76 4.81 6.98
N GLN A 41 22.22 3.82 7.69
CA GLN A 41 22.05 2.49 7.11
C GLN A 41 21.00 2.57 6.00
N TYR A 42 21.46 2.58 4.76
CA TYR A 42 20.60 2.64 3.59
C TYR A 42 19.89 1.32 3.33
N PHE A 43 18.72 1.45 2.70
CA PHE A 43 17.98 0.33 2.14
C PHE A 43 18.81 -0.36 1.06
N THR A 44 19.03 -1.66 1.19
CA THR A 44 19.85 -2.45 0.27
C THR A 44 18.95 -3.23 -0.69
N LYS A 45 19.54 -3.82 -1.74
CA LYS A 45 18.82 -4.76 -2.63
C LYS A 45 18.20 -5.93 -1.85
N LYS A 46 18.81 -6.35 -0.74
CA LYS A 46 18.27 -7.40 0.14
C LYS A 46 16.99 -6.95 0.84
N HIS A 47 16.95 -5.70 1.33
CA HIS A 47 15.74 -5.12 1.92
C HIS A 47 14.62 -5.01 0.88
N ALA A 48 14.93 -4.62 -0.35
CA ALA A 48 13.95 -4.56 -1.44
C ALA A 48 13.35 -5.93 -1.76
N ALA A 49 14.20 -6.96 -1.91
CA ALA A 49 13.75 -8.33 -2.14
C ALA A 49 12.91 -8.86 -0.96
N LEU A 50 13.30 -8.56 0.28
CA LEU A 50 12.54 -8.93 1.47
C LEU A 50 11.17 -8.24 1.49
N SER A 51 11.09 -6.92 1.27
CA SER A 51 9.83 -6.19 1.19
C SER A 51 8.94 -6.74 0.07
N ALA A 52 9.50 -7.01 -1.11
CA ALA A 52 8.78 -7.58 -2.23
C ALA A 52 8.22 -8.98 -1.90
N SER A 53 9.01 -9.81 -1.20
CA SER A 53 8.58 -11.16 -0.80
C SER A 53 7.45 -11.12 0.24
N ILE A 54 7.57 -10.24 1.25
CA ILE A 54 6.52 -10.04 2.25
C ILE A 54 5.24 -9.55 1.58
N LYS A 55 5.33 -8.52 0.73
CA LYS A 55 4.19 -8.01 -0.03
C LYS A 55 3.60 -9.08 -0.93
N PHE A 56 4.39 -9.91 -1.59
CA PHE A 56 3.88 -10.99 -2.43
C PHE A 56 2.99 -11.96 -1.63
N ILE A 57 3.43 -12.39 -0.44
CA ILE A 57 2.65 -13.28 0.43
C ILE A 57 1.36 -12.57 0.89
N CYS A 58 1.48 -11.34 1.39
CA CYS A 58 0.34 -10.56 1.89
C CYS A 58 -0.68 -10.24 0.78
N ASN A 59 -0.20 -9.81 -0.39
CA ASN A 59 -1.01 -9.56 -1.58
C ASN A 59 -1.70 -10.84 -2.04
N THR A 60 -1.05 -12.00 -1.94
CA THR A 60 -1.72 -13.25 -2.30
C THR A 60 -2.88 -13.51 -1.36
N ILE A 61 -2.64 -13.53 -0.05
CA ILE A 61 -3.67 -13.72 0.99
C ILE A 61 -4.85 -12.78 0.80
N HIS A 62 -4.57 -11.49 0.56
CA HIS A 62 -5.56 -10.46 0.33
C HIS A 62 -6.34 -10.65 -0.98
N ARG A 63 -5.73 -11.17 -2.06
CA ARG A 63 -6.42 -11.29 -3.36
C ARG A 63 -7.24 -12.56 -3.52
N ILE A 64 -6.97 -13.62 -2.75
CA ILE A 64 -7.65 -14.91 -2.88
C ILE A 64 -9.19 -14.87 -2.75
N PRO A 65 -9.80 -14.02 -1.91
CA PRO A 65 -11.26 -13.97 -1.81
C PRO A 65 -11.97 -13.67 -3.14
N TYR A 66 -11.36 -12.90 -4.05
CA TYR A 66 -11.96 -12.52 -5.34
C TYR A 66 -12.16 -13.69 -6.32
N PRO A 67 -11.13 -14.46 -6.72
CA PRO A 67 -11.32 -15.62 -7.60
C PRO A 67 -12.14 -16.75 -6.94
N LEU A 68 -12.26 -16.76 -5.60
CA LEU A 68 -13.02 -17.78 -4.88
C LEU A 68 -14.51 -17.45 -4.71
N VAL A 69 -15.01 -16.34 -5.27
CA VAL A 69 -16.43 -15.98 -5.17
C VAL A 69 -17.36 -17.14 -5.59
N PRO A 70 -17.15 -17.85 -6.72
CA PRO A 70 -18.02 -18.98 -7.10
C PRO A 70 -17.95 -20.13 -6.10
N PHE A 71 -16.79 -20.39 -5.50
CA PHE A 71 -16.65 -21.38 -4.43
C PHE A 71 -17.47 -20.99 -3.20
N PHE A 72 -17.44 -19.73 -2.76
CA PHE A 72 -18.25 -19.28 -1.62
C PHE A 72 -19.75 -19.38 -1.89
N VAL A 73 -20.20 -19.08 -3.12
CA VAL A 73 -21.60 -19.26 -3.51
C VAL A 73 -21.99 -20.75 -3.48
N SER A 74 -21.08 -21.65 -3.87
CA SER A 74 -21.32 -23.11 -3.77
C SER A 74 -21.48 -23.62 -2.32
N LEU A 75 -21.01 -22.85 -1.33
CA LEU A 75 -21.22 -23.12 0.11
C LEU A 75 -22.58 -22.61 0.63
N ASN A 76 -23.54 -22.35 -0.26
CA ASN A 76 -24.87 -21.78 0.04
C ASN A 76 -24.84 -20.35 0.60
N LEU A 77 -23.77 -19.58 0.37
CA LEU A 77 -23.78 -18.14 0.65
C LEU A 77 -24.46 -17.40 -0.49
N SER A 78 -25.34 -16.44 -0.17
CA SER A 78 -25.93 -15.60 -1.21
C SER A 78 -24.86 -14.73 -1.89
N PRO A 79 -24.98 -14.43 -3.20
CA PRO A 79 -24.05 -13.53 -3.87
C PRO A 79 -23.93 -12.16 -3.19
N SER A 80 -25.02 -11.66 -2.61
CA SER A 80 -25.02 -10.41 -1.83
C SER A 80 -24.23 -10.51 -0.52
N ALA A 81 -24.30 -11.65 0.18
CA ALA A 81 -23.51 -11.89 1.38
C ALA A 81 -22.01 -11.99 1.06
N VAL A 82 -21.65 -12.66 -0.04
CA VAL A 82 -20.25 -12.71 -0.51
C VAL A 82 -19.76 -11.31 -0.87
N ALA A 83 -20.54 -10.53 -1.63
CA ALA A 83 -20.19 -9.15 -1.98
C ALA A 83 -20.02 -8.25 -0.74
N ALA A 84 -20.92 -8.35 0.24
CA ALA A 84 -20.80 -7.60 1.49
C ALA A 84 -19.57 -8.01 2.30
N SER A 85 -19.22 -9.31 2.28
CA SER A 85 -18.02 -9.82 2.96
C SER A 85 -16.73 -9.33 2.29
N LEU A 86 -16.70 -9.26 0.95
CA LEU A 86 -15.59 -8.64 0.20
C LEU A 86 -15.52 -7.13 0.45
N ALA A 87 -16.65 -6.44 0.57
CA ALA A 87 -16.64 -5.03 0.96
C ALA A 87 -16.07 -4.84 2.38
N ALA A 88 -16.42 -5.73 3.32
CA ALA A 88 -15.87 -5.74 4.67
C ALA A 88 -14.37 -6.06 4.71
N HIS A 89 -13.88 -6.90 3.79
CA HIS A 89 -12.45 -7.18 3.59
C HIS A 89 -11.66 -5.93 3.21
N GLU A 90 -12.23 -5.05 2.37
CA GLU A 90 -11.61 -3.81 1.92
C GLU A 90 -11.79 -2.63 2.88
N ALA A 91 -12.82 -2.66 3.73
CA ALA A 91 -13.16 -1.58 4.65
C ALA A 91 -11.99 -1.10 5.53
N PRO A 92 -11.07 -1.95 6.04
CA PRO A 92 -9.91 -1.49 6.80
C PRO A 92 -8.99 -0.56 6.01
N GLY A 93 -8.99 -0.62 4.68
CA GLY A 93 -8.26 0.30 3.81
C GLY A 93 -8.70 1.76 3.96
N LEU A 94 -9.94 2.00 4.40
CA LEU A 94 -10.44 3.35 4.71
C LEU A 94 -9.73 3.99 5.92
N LEU A 95 -9.01 3.19 6.71
CA LEU A 95 -8.26 3.67 7.87
C LEU A 95 -6.82 4.12 7.52
N LEU A 96 -6.34 3.85 6.30
CA LEU A 96 -4.99 4.20 5.85
C LEU A 96 -4.63 5.69 6.05
N PRO A 97 -5.53 6.68 5.80
CA PRO A 97 -5.21 8.08 6.04
C PRO A 97 -4.89 8.41 7.50
N PHE A 98 -5.30 7.57 8.45
CA PHE A 98 -5.02 7.75 9.88
C PHE A 98 -3.76 7.00 10.34
N PHE A 99 -3.15 6.19 9.47
CA PHE A 99 -1.96 5.43 9.79
C PHE A 99 -0.77 6.27 10.30
N PRO A 100 -0.53 7.50 9.78
CA PRO A 100 0.51 8.38 10.34
C PRO A 100 0.31 8.72 11.82
N LEU A 101 -0.93 8.76 12.31
CA LEU A 101 -1.21 9.01 13.73
C LEU A 101 -0.78 7.84 14.61
N LEU A 102 -0.89 6.61 14.08
CA LEU A 102 -0.42 5.41 14.77
C LEU A 102 1.11 5.39 14.82
N GLN A 103 1.78 5.71 13.71
CA GLN A 103 3.25 5.75 13.63
C GLN A 103 3.89 6.79 14.56
N ARG A 104 3.16 7.84 14.95
CA ARG A 104 3.64 8.81 15.94
C ARG A 104 3.56 8.31 17.38
N ARG A 105 2.64 7.40 17.67
CA ARG A 105 2.41 6.87 19.03
C ARG A 105 3.13 5.55 19.28
N TYR A 106 3.36 4.78 18.23
CA TYR A 106 3.90 3.45 18.31
C TYR A 106 5.10 3.31 17.39
N ARG A 107 6.11 2.60 17.88
CA ARG A 107 7.32 2.27 17.11
C ARG A 107 6.95 1.47 15.86
N TRP A 108 7.73 1.66 14.79
CA TRP A 108 7.47 1.00 13.50
C TRP A 108 7.42 -0.53 13.65
N LYS A 109 8.37 -1.11 14.40
CA LYS A 109 8.43 -2.55 14.66
C LYS A 109 7.20 -3.07 15.38
N SER A 110 6.73 -2.34 16.40
CA SER A 110 5.53 -2.71 17.16
C SER A 110 4.29 -2.75 16.27
N LEU A 111 4.09 -1.71 15.45
CA LEU A 111 2.97 -1.67 14.49
C LEU A 111 3.04 -2.82 13.48
N PHE A 112 4.24 -3.14 13.00
CA PHE A 112 4.45 -4.26 12.09
C PHE A 112 4.05 -5.60 12.73
N PHE A 113 4.48 -5.83 13.98
CA PHE A 113 4.12 -7.04 14.72
C PHE A 113 2.62 -7.16 14.98
N TRP A 114 1.95 -6.06 15.35
CA TRP A 114 0.50 -6.05 15.52
C TRP A 114 -0.22 -6.39 14.22
N ALA A 115 0.15 -5.73 13.12
CA ALA A 115 -0.47 -5.97 11.82
C ALA A 115 -0.23 -7.42 11.33
N LEU A 116 1.00 -7.94 11.49
CA LEU A 116 1.33 -9.33 11.15
C LEU A 116 0.55 -10.34 12.01
N THR A 117 0.41 -10.09 13.30
CA THR A 117 -0.34 -10.98 14.20
C THR A 117 -1.82 -11.00 13.85
N ILE A 118 -2.41 -9.86 13.51
CA ILE A 118 -3.79 -9.77 13.05
C ILE A 118 -3.95 -10.51 11.72
N LEU A 119 -2.99 -10.37 10.79
CA LEU A 119 -3.01 -11.10 9.52
C LEU A 119 -2.97 -12.63 9.73
N VAL A 120 -2.03 -13.10 10.56
CA VAL A 120 -1.87 -14.53 10.88
C VAL A 120 -3.12 -15.08 11.58
N ALA A 121 -3.72 -14.30 12.49
CA ALA A 121 -4.99 -14.67 13.11
C ALA A 121 -6.10 -14.79 12.05
N GLY A 122 -6.22 -13.83 11.14
CA GLY A 122 -7.18 -13.88 10.02
C GLY A 122 -6.99 -15.13 9.15
N VAL A 123 -5.75 -15.45 8.78
CA VAL A 123 -5.41 -16.67 8.04
C VAL A 123 -5.78 -17.93 8.83
N GLY A 124 -5.53 -17.94 10.14
CA GLY A 124 -5.91 -19.04 11.03
C GLY A 124 -7.43 -19.25 11.10
N VAL A 125 -8.20 -18.16 11.21
CA VAL A 125 -9.67 -18.23 11.14
C VAL A 125 -10.11 -18.73 9.77
N SER A 126 -9.52 -18.25 8.67
CA SER A 126 -9.81 -18.73 7.31
C SER A 126 -9.56 -20.23 7.14
N ALA A 127 -8.49 -20.76 7.74
CA ALA A 127 -8.17 -22.18 7.70
C ALA A 127 -9.18 -23.03 8.50
N ALA A 128 -9.78 -22.45 9.55
CA ALA A 128 -10.72 -23.10 10.44
C ALA A 128 -12.20 -22.99 9.99
N VAL A 129 -12.50 -22.22 8.93
CA VAL A 129 -13.88 -22.10 8.42
C VAL A 129 -14.40 -23.49 8.03
N PRO A 130 -15.53 -23.96 8.61
CA PRO A 130 -16.10 -25.25 8.27
C PRO A 130 -16.48 -25.35 6.79
N HIS A 131 -16.21 -26.50 6.19
CA HIS A 131 -16.45 -26.77 4.77
C HIS A 131 -17.78 -27.48 4.51
N ALA A 132 -18.29 -28.20 5.51
CA ALA A 132 -19.51 -28.98 5.43
C ALA A 132 -20.60 -28.31 6.26
N GLY A 133 -21.70 -27.93 5.59
CA GLY A 133 -22.80 -27.19 6.23
C GLY A 133 -22.50 -25.70 6.35
N THR A 134 -23.55 -24.89 6.40
CA THR A 134 -23.52 -23.42 6.49
C THR A 134 -22.33 -22.91 7.30
N ALA A 135 -21.26 -22.50 6.61
CA ALA A 135 -20.17 -21.80 7.25
C ALA A 135 -20.78 -20.57 7.93
N PRO A 136 -20.52 -20.32 9.23
CA PRO A 136 -21.09 -19.15 9.87
C PRO A 136 -20.60 -17.92 9.11
N LEU A 137 -21.50 -17.20 8.44
CA LEU A 137 -21.17 -15.99 7.67
C LEU A 137 -20.32 -15.04 8.53
N ALA A 138 -20.58 -14.99 9.83
CA ALA A 138 -19.79 -14.24 10.80
C ALA A 138 -18.30 -14.65 10.86
N LEU A 139 -17.97 -15.95 10.84
CA LEU A 139 -16.57 -16.42 10.84
C LEU A 139 -15.88 -16.08 9.52
N PHE A 140 -16.60 -16.21 8.39
CA PHE A 140 -16.07 -15.83 7.09
C PHE A 140 -15.77 -14.33 7.01
N VAL A 141 -16.72 -13.49 7.41
CA VAL A 141 -16.55 -12.03 7.48
C VAL A 141 -15.43 -11.67 8.45
N LEU A 142 -15.37 -12.28 9.63
CA LEU A 142 -14.30 -12.03 10.61
C LEU A 142 -12.93 -12.37 10.02
N ALA A 143 -12.79 -13.52 9.37
CA ALA A 143 -11.54 -13.93 8.75
C ALA A 143 -11.08 -12.90 7.71
N LEU A 144 -11.99 -12.48 6.83
CA LEU A 144 -11.72 -11.45 5.84
C LEU A 144 -11.34 -10.12 6.49
N VAL A 145 -12.12 -9.59 7.42
CA VAL A 145 -11.81 -8.32 8.09
C VAL A 145 -10.43 -8.37 8.77
N LEU A 146 -10.09 -9.46 9.46
CA LEU A 146 -8.77 -9.61 10.08
C LEU A 146 -7.65 -9.65 9.04
N THR A 147 -7.80 -10.41 7.95
CA THR A 147 -6.80 -10.41 6.87
C THR A 147 -6.65 -9.02 6.23
N GLY A 148 -7.76 -8.29 6.05
CA GLY A 148 -7.76 -6.92 5.56
C GLY A 148 -7.02 -5.96 6.50
N ILE A 149 -7.33 -5.97 7.79
CA ILE A 149 -6.64 -5.11 8.79
C ILE A 149 -5.13 -5.40 8.79
N GLY A 150 -4.74 -6.67 8.78
CA GLY A 150 -3.34 -7.06 8.75
C GLY A 150 -2.63 -6.61 7.47
N PHE A 151 -3.26 -6.83 6.31
CA PHE A 151 -2.76 -6.38 5.01
C PHE A 151 -2.57 -4.86 4.93
N PHE A 152 -3.60 -4.10 5.28
CA PHE A 152 -3.59 -2.64 5.26
C PHE A 152 -2.73 -2.03 6.39
N GLY A 153 -2.36 -2.80 7.41
CA GLY A 153 -1.38 -2.39 8.40
C GLY A 153 0.07 -2.60 7.94
N ILE A 154 0.38 -3.75 7.32
CA ILE A 154 1.75 -4.09 6.88
C ILE A 154 2.19 -3.24 5.69
N THR A 155 1.31 -3.08 4.68
CA THR A 155 1.65 -2.42 3.42
C THR A 155 2.19 -0.99 3.60
N PRO A 156 1.51 -0.07 4.32
CA PRO A 156 2.04 1.28 4.53
C PRO A 156 3.33 1.31 5.36
N LEU A 157 3.54 0.34 6.26
CA LEU A 157 4.81 0.23 7.00
C LEU A 157 5.98 -0.10 6.09
N LEU A 158 5.78 -1.01 5.14
CA LEU A 158 6.80 -1.33 4.13
C LEU A 158 7.06 -0.13 3.22
N GLN A 159 6.02 0.60 2.80
CA GLN A 159 6.19 1.83 2.02
C GLN A 159 6.94 2.91 2.78
N THR A 160 6.65 3.07 4.07
CA THR A 160 7.37 4.01 4.93
C THR A 160 8.85 3.64 5.05
N ALA A 161 9.16 2.33 5.14
CA ALA A 161 10.53 1.85 5.18
C ALA A 161 11.30 2.14 3.89
N ILE A 162 10.66 1.95 2.74
CA ILE A 162 11.23 2.28 1.43
C ILE A 162 11.44 3.80 1.32
N ALA A 163 10.39 4.59 1.58
CA ALA A 163 10.43 6.04 1.43
C ALA A 163 11.49 6.72 2.32
N ARG A 164 11.70 6.22 3.54
CA ARG A 164 12.68 6.80 4.48
C ARG A 164 14.12 6.37 4.23
N LYS A 165 14.33 5.10 3.87
CA LYS A 165 15.69 4.51 3.87
C LYS A 165 16.25 4.24 2.48
N ALA A 166 15.43 4.24 1.42
CA ALA A 166 15.93 4.06 0.06
C ALA A 166 16.78 5.26 -0.36
N ARG A 167 17.87 4.98 -1.08
CA ARG A 167 18.77 6.03 -1.59
C ARG A 167 18.03 6.90 -2.60
N GLU A 168 18.28 8.20 -2.55
CA GLU A 168 17.81 9.15 -3.57
C GLU A 168 18.13 8.64 -4.98
N GLY A 169 17.17 8.76 -5.90
CA GLY A 169 17.28 8.24 -7.27
C GLY A 169 17.05 6.72 -7.41
N THR A 170 16.76 5.99 -6.33
CA THR A 170 16.39 4.56 -6.39
C THR A 170 15.01 4.25 -5.81
N VAL A 171 14.33 5.25 -5.25
CA VAL A 171 13.02 5.11 -4.62
C VAL A 171 11.98 4.60 -5.62
N GLY A 172 11.96 5.12 -6.86
CA GLY A 172 11.01 4.69 -7.90
C GLY A 172 11.22 3.24 -8.31
N LEU A 173 12.46 2.83 -8.62
CA LEU A 173 12.80 1.42 -8.88
C LEU A 173 12.43 0.48 -7.73
N VAL A 174 12.80 0.82 -6.49
CA VAL A 174 12.49 -0.02 -5.32
C VAL A 174 10.98 -0.11 -5.10
N THR A 175 10.27 1.01 -5.21
CA THR A 175 8.81 1.06 -5.15
C THR A 175 8.22 0.19 -6.25
N GLY A 176 8.61 0.37 -7.51
CA GLY A 176 8.14 -0.42 -8.65
C GLY A 176 8.39 -1.92 -8.48
N LEU A 177 9.57 -2.32 -7.99
CA LEU A 177 9.87 -3.72 -7.70
C LEU A 177 8.94 -4.28 -6.62
N THR A 178 8.75 -3.54 -5.53
CA THR A 178 7.87 -3.98 -4.43
C THR A 178 6.38 -3.88 -4.78
N GLU A 179 5.98 -3.02 -5.72
CA GLU A 179 4.63 -2.99 -6.28
C GLU A 179 4.40 -4.09 -7.31
N SER A 180 5.43 -4.55 -8.02
CA SER A 180 5.31 -5.70 -8.92
C SER A 180 4.86 -6.97 -8.16
N SER A 181 5.08 -7.04 -6.85
CA SER A 181 4.54 -8.07 -5.97
C SER A 181 3.01 -8.14 -5.98
N TRP A 182 2.31 -7.05 -6.32
CA TRP A 182 0.85 -7.03 -6.49
C TRP A 182 0.45 -7.89 -7.69
N SER A 183 1.06 -7.65 -8.84
CA SER A 183 0.78 -8.43 -10.06
C SER A 183 1.33 -9.85 -9.95
N LEU A 184 2.50 -10.01 -9.34
CA LEU A 184 3.11 -11.33 -9.14
C LEU A 184 2.23 -12.23 -8.26
N SER A 185 1.55 -11.67 -7.24
CA SER A 185 0.63 -12.47 -6.43
C SER A 185 -0.53 -13.01 -7.26
N THR A 186 -1.01 -12.28 -8.27
CA THR A 186 -2.00 -12.81 -9.21
C THR A 186 -1.42 -13.78 -10.22
N LEU A 187 -0.20 -13.54 -10.70
CA LEU A 187 0.44 -14.41 -11.67
C LEU A 187 0.85 -15.77 -11.10
N VAL A 188 1.24 -15.81 -9.83
CA VAL A 188 1.82 -17.00 -9.20
C VAL A 188 1.06 -17.39 -7.94
N GLY A 189 0.85 -16.45 -7.01
CA GLY A 189 0.24 -16.73 -5.73
C GLY A 189 -1.19 -17.31 -5.84
N VAL A 190 -2.04 -16.67 -6.65
CA VAL A 190 -3.43 -17.08 -6.89
C VAL A 190 -3.49 -18.48 -7.53
N PRO A 191 -2.77 -18.78 -8.64
CA PRO A 191 -2.68 -20.14 -9.18
C PRO A 191 -2.22 -21.19 -8.18
N VAL A 192 -1.16 -20.90 -7.40
CA VAL A 192 -0.63 -21.85 -6.42
C VAL A 192 -1.68 -22.14 -5.35
N PHE A 193 -2.35 -21.11 -4.82
CA PHE A 193 -3.43 -21.30 -3.86
C PHE A 193 -4.58 -22.12 -4.45
N SER A 194 -5.02 -21.78 -5.67
CA SER A 194 -6.10 -22.49 -6.36
C SER A 194 -5.74 -23.94 -6.69
N ALA A 195 -4.49 -24.22 -7.04
CA ALA A 195 -4.00 -25.58 -7.27
C ALA A 195 -4.02 -26.40 -5.96
N LEU A 196 -3.58 -25.81 -4.85
CA LEU A 196 -3.66 -26.41 -3.53
C LEU A 196 -5.12 -26.71 -3.14
N LEU A 197 -6.02 -25.74 -3.28
CA LEU A 197 -7.45 -25.90 -3.02
C LEU A 197 -8.06 -27.02 -3.88
N ALA A 198 -7.76 -27.04 -5.18
CA ALA A 198 -8.27 -28.06 -6.08
C ALA A 198 -7.69 -29.45 -5.80
N SER A 199 -6.50 -29.54 -5.19
CA SER A 199 -5.90 -30.82 -4.81
C SER A 199 -6.43 -31.37 -3.48
N SER A 200 -6.72 -30.49 -2.51
CA SER A 200 -7.20 -30.88 -1.19
C SER A 200 -8.72 -30.95 -1.09
N GLY A 201 -9.44 -30.22 -1.93
CA GLY A 201 -10.88 -29.99 -1.81
C GLY A 201 -11.28 -29.10 -0.62
N THR A 202 -10.31 -28.57 0.12
CA THR A 202 -10.52 -27.78 1.35
C THR A 202 -9.64 -26.52 1.35
N LEU A 203 -10.19 -25.41 1.83
CA LEU A 203 -9.50 -24.16 2.11
C LEU A 203 -8.44 -24.30 3.21
N THR A 204 -8.54 -25.29 4.10
CA THR A 204 -7.61 -25.44 5.23
C THR A 204 -6.16 -25.58 4.76
N LEU A 205 -5.89 -26.47 3.81
CA LEU A 205 -4.52 -26.70 3.32
C LEU A 205 -3.87 -25.43 2.74
N PRO A 206 -4.45 -24.73 1.74
CA PRO A 206 -3.82 -23.55 1.17
C PRO A 206 -3.66 -22.41 2.21
N TRP A 207 -4.63 -22.21 3.11
CA TRP A 207 -4.48 -21.22 4.19
C TRP A 207 -3.34 -21.58 5.15
N LEU A 208 -3.18 -22.85 5.53
CA LEU A 208 -2.06 -23.28 6.37
C LEU A 208 -0.70 -23.10 5.68
N VAL A 209 -0.62 -23.39 4.37
CA VAL A 209 0.62 -23.18 3.59
C VAL A 209 1.00 -21.69 3.58
N PHE A 210 0.07 -20.79 3.25
CA PHE A 210 0.34 -19.36 3.23
C PHE A 210 0.54 -18.77 4.64
N GLY A 211 -0.14 -19.32 5.66
CA GLY A 211 0.09 -18.99 7.06
C GLY A 211 1.48 -19.38 7.53
N ALA A 212 1.98 -20.56 7.12
CA ALA A 212 3.35 -20.99 7.42
C ALA A 212 4.39 -20.07 6.77
N LEU A 213 4.13 -19.55 5.57
CA LEU A 213 5.00 -18.57 4.90
C LEU A 213 5.07 -17.21 5.64
N LEU A 214 4.08 -16.87 6.48
CA LEU A 214 4.12 -15.67 7.33
C LEU A 214 4.99 -15.83 8.59
N LEU A 215 5.26 -17.05 9.05
CA LEU A 215 6.08 -17.30 10.24
C LEU A 215 7.50 -16.67 10.16
N PRO A 216 8.28 -16.87 9.08
CA PRO A 216 9.59 -16.21 8.95
C PRO A 216 9.47 -14.67 8.85
N VAL A 217 8.31 -14.11 8.51
CA VAL A 217 8.09 -12.66 8.43
C VAL A 217 8.15 -11.99 9.80
N TYR A 218 7.93 -12.73 10.91
CA TYR A 218 8.14 -12.20 12.26
C TYR A 218 9.59 -11.78 12.52
N ILE A 219 10.55 -12.34 11.79
CA ILE A 219 11.96 -11.98 11.92
C ILE A 219 12.26 -10.72 11.08
N ALA A 220 11.47 -10.43 10.05
CA ALA A 220 11.75 -9.36 9.09
C ALA A 220 11.99 -7.98 9.73
N PRO A 221 11.23 -7.50 10.73
CA PRO A 221 11.49 -6.20 11.38
C PRO A 221 12.88 -6.05 11.99
N SER A 222 13.53 -7.16 12.36
CA SER A 222 14.91 -7.16 12.87
C SER A 222 15.97 -7.02 11.77
N LEU A 223 15.59 -7.34 10.52
CA LEU A 223 16.46 -7.26 9.34
C LEU A 223 16.39 -5.89 8.66
N TYR A 224 15.40 -5.06 8.97
CA TYR A 224 15.35 -3.68 8.47
C TYR A 224 16.33 -2.80 9.25
N PRO A 225 16.92 -1.77 8.59
CA PRO A 225 17.63 -0.69 9.28
C PRO A 225 16.80 -0.13 10.42
N ASN A 226 17.43 0.44 11.45
CA ASN A 226 16.66 1.00 12.54
C ASN A 226 15.77 2.15 12.03
N MET A 227 14.46 1.92 12.09
CA MET A 227 13.42 2.80 11.57
C MET A 227 13.02 3.87 12.58
N ASP A 228 13.39 3.66 13.86
CA ASP A 228 13.06 4.54 14.97
C ASP A 228 14.19 5.56 15.27
N ASP A 229 15.39 5.38 14.69
CA ASP A 229 16.57 6.24 14.94
C ASP A 229 16.71 7.39 13.92
N ASP A 230 15.83 7.50 12.92
CA ASP A 230 15.78 8.72 12.09
C ASP A 230 15.02 9.80 12.86
N ASP A 231 15.77 10.46 13.74
CA ASP A 231 15.50 11.83 14.14
C ASP A 231 15.53 12.68 12.85
N GLY A 232 14.36 12.93 12.26
CA GLY A 232 14.14 14.26 11.67
C GLY A 232 14.56 15.30 12.72
N PRO A 233 15.08 16.49 12.33
CA PRO A 233 15.88 17.37 13.17
C PRO A 233 15.42 17.28 14.61
N SER A 234 16.27 16.66 15.45
CA SER A 234 15.91 16.18 16.78
C SER A 234 15.01 17.19 17.48
N ASP A 235 14.01 16.74 18.24
CA ASP A 235 13.15 17.63 19.04
C ASP A 235 13.99 18.61 19.91
N VAL A 236 15.26 18.28 20.17
CA VAL A 236 16.28 19.10 20.86
C VAL A 236 16.81 20.27 20.00
N GLU A 237 16.88 20.12 18.68
CA GLU A 237 17.30 21.16 17.73
C GLU A 237 16.14 22.08 17.33
N GLN A 238 14.90 21.55 17.28
CA GLN A 238 13.69 22.37 17.26
C GLN A 238 13.48 23.14 18.58
N ALA A 239 13.85 22.57 19.74
CA ALA A 239 13.78 23.25 21.04
C ALA A 239 14.78 24.42 21.21
N LYS A 240 15.79 24.54 20.33
CA LYS A 240 16.74 25.67 20.34
C LYS A 240 16.29 26.84 19.46
N GLN A 241 15.28 26.68 18.62
CA GLN A 241 14.69 27.80 17.90
C GLN A 241 13.73 28.53 18.85
N PRO A 242 13.93 29.84 19.11
CA PRO A 242 13.03 30.59 19.98
C PRO A 242 11.62 30.53 19.37
N PRO A 243 10.58 30.27 20.18
CA PRO A 243 9.23 30.09 19.68
C PRO A 243 8.78 31.37 18.96
N THR A 244 8.68 31.31 17.64
CA THR A 244 7.90 32.30 16.90
C THR A 244 6.44 32.07 17.28
N HIS A 245 5.88 33.06 17.96
CA HIS A 245 4.72 33.00 18.85
C HIS A 245 3.36 32.66 18.18
N ASN A 246 3.33 32.03 17.01
CA ASN A 246 2.10 31.72 16.24
C ASN A 246 2.03 30.30 15.62
N GLU A 247 3.01 29.40 15.86
CA GLU A 247 2.99 28.02 15.32
C GLU A 247 2.69 26.93 16.37
N GLN A 248 2.23 27.34 17.55
CA GLN A 248 1.94 26.44 18.68
C GLN A 248 0.45 26.10 18.87
N ASP A 249 -0.40 26.43 17.90
CA ASP A 249 -1.81 26.01 17.89
C ASP A 249 -2.01 24.82 16.93
N ASP A 250 -2.20 23.63 17.48
CA ASP A 250 -3.05 22.54 16.95
C ASP A 250 -2.82 21.99 15.52
N ALA A 251 -1.76 22.40 14.81
CA ALA A 251 -1.60 22.10 13.38
C ALA A 251 -1.21 20.63 13.06
N GLY A 252 -0.96 19.77 14.05
CA GLY A 252 -0.32 18.48 13.78
C GLY A 252 -0.96 17.21 14.34
N THR A 253 -1.74 17.24 15.42
CA THR A 253 -1.85 16.05 16.30
C THR A 253 -3.17 15.27 16.23
N THR A 254 -4.19 15.81 15.55
CA THR A 254 -5.52 15.20 15.52
C THR A 254 -5.90 14.75 14.12
N VAL A 255 -6.76 13.72 14.05
CA VAL A 255 -7.48 13.32 12.83
C VAL A 255 -8.05 14.56 12.11
N GLY A 256 -8.61 15.50 12.89
CA GLY A 256 -9.15 16.76 12.38
C GLY A 256 -8.12 17.65 11.70
N ALA A 257 -6.87 17.69 12.16
CA ALA A 257 -5.80 18.45 11.50
C ALA A 257 -5.45 17.86 10.12
N SER A 258 -5.33 16.53 10.01
CA SER A 258 -5.06 15.85 8.73
C SER A 258 -6.21 16.04 7.73
N LEU A 259 -7.47 15.96 8.20
CA LEU A 259 -8.64 16.22 7.35
C LEU A 259 -8.73 17.70 6.92
N ARG A 260 -8.40 18.64 7.81
CA ARG A 260 -8.32 20.07 7.48
C ARG A 260 -7.22 20.35 6.46
N ALA A 261 -6.05 19.73 6.61
CA ALA A 261 -4.96 19.83 5.64
C ALA A 261 -5.37 19.30 4.27
N LEU A 262 -5.99 18.12 4.21
CA LEU A 262 -6.53 17.57 2.95
C LEU A 262 -7.59 18.50 2.33
N ALA A 263 -8.50 19.03 3.14
CA ALA A 263 -9.51 19.98 2.68
C ALA A 263 -8.88 21.29 2.16
N ALA A 264 -7.84 21.79 2.81
CA ALA A 264 -7.07 22.94 2.37
C ALA A 264 -6.36 22.65 1.04
N SER A 265 -5.70 21.49 0.90
CA SER A 265 -5.07 21.05 -0.35
C SER A 265 -6.06 20.90 -1.49
N MET A 266 -7.26 20.38 -1.23
CA MET A 266 -8.34 20.30 -2.23
C MET A 266 -8.85 21.69 -2.65
N ARG A 267 -8.82 22.68 -1.76
CA ARG A 267 -9.20 24.07 -2.08
C ARG A 267 -8.11 24.80 -2.86
N ALA A 268 -6.85 24.64 -2.46
CA ALA A 268 -5.71 25.33 -3.05
C ALA A 268 -5.34 24.79 -4.43
N LEU A 269 -5.47 23.47 -4.63
CA LEU A 269 -5.06 22.80 -5.86
C LEU A 269 -6.27 22.05 -6.46
N PRO A 270 -6.95 22.61 -7.49
CA PRO A 270 -8.11 21.97 -8.10
C PRO A 270 -7.79 20.57 -8.67
N GLY A 271 -6.53 20.34 -9.09
CA GLY A 271 -6.04 19.03 -9.52
C GLY A 271 -6.13 17.94 -8.45
N THR A 272 -6.01 18.29 -7.17
CA THR A 272 -6.11 17.32 -6.05
C THR A 272 -7.50 16.67 -6.01
N LYS A 273 -8.57 17.45 -6.22
CA LYS A 273 -9.94 16.92 -6.27
C LYS A 273 -10.10 15.93 -7.42
N PHE A 274 -9.57 16.28 -8.59
CA PHE A 274 -9.60 15.42 -9.76
C PHE A 274 -8.88 14.09 -9.49
N VAL A 275 -7.66 14.14 -8.93
CA VAL A 275 -6.88 12.93 -8.62
C VAL A 275 -7.60 12.06 -7.59
N ILE A 276 -8.16 12.64 -6.52
CA ILE A 276 -8.92 11.87 -5.51
C ILE A 276 -10.13 11.20 -6.14
N LEU A 277 -10.92 11.95 -6.94
CA LEU A 277 -12.11 11.42 -7.59
C LEU A 277 -11.75 10.33 -8.61
N PHE A 278 -10.72 10.56 -9.42
CA PHE A 278 -10.23 9.58 -10.39
C PHE A 278 -9.77 8.29 -9.71
N THR A 279 -8.96 8.39 -8.65
CA THR A 279 -8.50 7.23 -7.88
C THR A 279 -9.67 6.49 -7.21
N PHE A 280 -10.66 7.23 -6.70
CA PHE A 280 -11.86 6.62 -6.13
C PHE A 280 -12.66 5.83 -7.18
N ILE A 281 -12.94 6.45 -8.34
CA ILE A 281 -13.72 5.82 -9.42
C ILE A 281 -12.97 4.58 -9.96
N THR A 282 -11.67 4.72 -10.22
CA THR A 282 -10.86 3.60 -10.74
C THR A 282 -10.74 2.47 -9.73
N GLY A 283 -10.52 2.77 -8.44
CA GLY A 283 -10.52 1.77 -7.37
C GLY A 283 -11.87 1.07 -7.20
N PHE A 284 -12.97 1.83 -7.27
CA PHE A 284 -14.33 1.28 -7.21
C PHE A 284 -14.61 0.36 -8.40
N ALA A 285 -14.29 0.80 -9.62
CA ALA A 285 -14.43 -0.01 -10.84
C ALA A 285 -13.58 -1.29 -10.77
N ASN A 286 -12.34 -1.18 -10.26
CA ASN A 286 -11.45 -2.33 -10.07
C ASN A 286 -12.05 -3.36 -9.09
N ASN A 287 -12.64 -2.90 -7.97
CA ASN A 287 -13.28 -3.79 -7.00
C ASN A 287 -14.56 -4.44 -7.53
N ILE A 288 -15.36 -3.73 -8.33
CA ILE A 288 -16.52 -4.33 -9.02
C ILE A 288 -16.03 -5.38 -10.02
N LEU A 289 -15.03 -5.04 -10.83
CA LEU A 289 -14.48 -5.98 -11.81
C LEU A 289 -14.00 -7.24 -11.09
N ALA A 290 -13.18 -7.10 -10.04
CA ALA A 290 -12.62 -8.19 -9.26
C ALA A 290 -13.67 -9.09 -8.57
N SER A 291 -14.82 -8.54 -8.16
CA SER A 291 -15.89 -9.35 -7.55
C SER A 291 -16.82 -10.02 -8.57
N THR A 292 -17.00 -9.42 -9.75
CA THR A 292 -17.98 -9.90 -10.75
C THR A 292 -17.38 -10.80 -11.81
N TYR A 293 -16.11 -10.62 -12.18
CA TYR A 293 -15.51 -11.38 -13.29
C TYR A 293 -15.51 -12.90 -13.00
N ALA A 294 -15.17 -13.32 -11.78
CA ALA A 294 -15.07 -14.73 -11.44
C ALA A 294 -16.43 -15.43 -11.58
N LEU A 295 -17.52 -14.78 -11.14
CA LEU A 295 -18.89 -15.27 -11.34
C LEU A 295 -19.27 -15.32 -12.82
N HIS A 296 -18.95 -14.26 -13.57
CA HIS A 296 -19.27 -14.17 -14.99
C HIS A 296 -18.58 -15.29 -15.79
N PHE A 297 -17.27 -15.48 -15.60
CA PHE A 297 -16.50 -16.50 -16.31
C PHE A 297 -16.90 -17.93 -15.88
N SER A 298 -17.13 -18.15 -14.59
CA SER A 298 -17.63 -19.44 -14.09
C SER A 298 -18.97 -19.81 -14.71
N ALA A 299 -19.94 -18.88 -14.70
CA ALA A 299 -21.28 -19.15 -15.24
C ALA A 299 -21.30 -19.26 -16.78
N ARG A 300 -20.45 -18.49 -17.48
CA ARG A 300 -20.48 -18.43 -18.96
C ARG A 300 -19.73 -19.58 -19.63
N TYR A 301 -18.64 -20.04 -19.03
CA TYR A 301 -17.70 -20.99 -19.63
C TYR A 301 -17.55 -22.29 -18.84
N ASP A 302 -18.36 -22.49 -17.79
CA ASP A 302 -18.34 -23.67 -16.91
C ASP A 302 -16.93 -23.96 -16.35
N LEU A 303 -16.22 -22.88 -16.00
CA LEU A 303 -14.86 -23.00 -15.49
C LEU A 303 -14.89 -23.41 -14.02
N ASP A 304 -14.11 -24.44 -13.71
CA ASP A 304 -13.76 -24.81 -12.35
C ASP A 304 -12.81 -23.77 -11.71
N ILE A 305 -12.47 -23.97 -10.44
CA ILE A 305 -11.58 -23.06 -9.68
C ILE A 305 -10.22 -22.89 -10.36
N ARG A 306 -9.70 -23.93 -11.03
CA ARG A 306 -8.44 -23.87 -11.77
C ARG A 306 -8.58 -23.01 -13.02
N GLY A 307 -9.66 -23.19 -13.78
CA GLY A 307 -9.99 -22.40 -14.95
C GLY A 307 -10.17 -20.92 -14.61
N ILE A 308 -10.89 -20.60 -13.54
CA ILE A 308 -11.03 -19.22 -13.05
C ILE A 308 -9.66 -18.63 -12.71
N ALA A 309 -8.85 -19.35 -11.92
CA ALA A 309 -7.52 -18.90 -11.54
C ALA A 309 -6.62 -18.66 -12.77
N ALA A 310 -6.70 -19.51 -13.78
CA ALA A 310 -5.96 -19.35 -15.04
C ALA A 310 -6.40 -18.08 -15.79
N VAL A 311 -7.70 -17.81 -15.89
CA VAL A 311 -8.22 -16.57 -16.50
C VAL A 311 -7.78 -15.34 -15.70
N THR A 312 -7.86 -15.38 -14.37
CA THR A 312 -7.36 -14.29 -13.50
C THR A 312 -5.87 -14.02 -13.74
N THR A 313 -5.08 -15.09 -13.84
CA THR A 313 -3.62 -15.02 -14.05
C THR A 313 -3.28 -14.37 -15.38
N VAL A 314 -3.84 -14.90 -16.48
CA VAL A 314 -3.53 -14.47 -17.84
C VAL A 314 -4.12 -13.09 -18.13
N GLY A 315 -5.37 -12.84 -17.72
CA GLY A 315 -6.06 -11.59 -17.99
C GLY A 315 -5.58 -10.46 -17.09
N LEU A 316 -5.76 -10.61 -15.78
CA LEU A 316 -5.50 -9.54 -14.81
C LEU A 316 -4.03 -9.47 -14.42
N GLY A 317 -3.43 -10.61 -14.02
CA GLY A 317 -2.06 -10.65 -13.51
C GLY A 317 -1.02 -10.20 -14.53
N ALA A 318 -1.12 -10.66 -15.78
CA ALA A 318 -0.17 -10.28 -16.82
C ALA A 318 -0.29 -8.80 -17.21
N ALA A 319 -1.53 -8.31 -17.35
CA ALA A 319 -1.78 -6.90 -17.66
C ALA A 319 -1.25 -5.98 -16.56
N GLU A 320 -1.53 -6.29 -15.29
CA GLU A 320 -1.00 -5.54 -14.15
C GLU A 320 0.53 -5.60 -14.10
N PHE A 321 1.14 -6.75 -14.37
CA PHE A 321 2.61 -6.90 -14.30
C PHE A 321 3.31 -6.05 -15.35
N VAL A 322 2.81 -6.08 -16.59
CA VAL A 322 3.31 -5.23 -17.68
C VAL A 322 3.13 -3.76 -17.32
N ALA A 323 1.95 -3.36 -16.81
CA ALA A 323 1.68 -1.99 -16.42
C ALA A 323 2.62 -1.51 -15.27
N SER A 324 2.83 -2.34 -14.24
CA SER A 324 3.73 -2.02 -13.13
C SER A 324 5.18 -1.93 -13.57
N ALA A 325 5.65 -2.85 -14.44
CA ALA A 325 7.00 -2.81 -14.98
C ALA A 325 7.24 -1.56 -15.84
N LEU A 326 6.30 -1.23 -16.72
CA LEU A 326 6.36 -0.01 -17.53
C LEU A 326 6.35 1.24 -16.64
N SER A 327 5.44 1.32 -15.67
CA SER A 327 5.34 2.47 -14.77
C SER A 327 6.62 2.69 -13.96
N GLY A 328 7.19 1.62 -13.39
CA GLY A 328 8.44 1.70 -12.62
C GLY A 328 9.63 2.15 -13.48
N THR A 329 9.75 1.63 -14.71
CA THR A 329 10.85 2.01 -15.61
C THR A 329 10.71 3.42 -16.19
N LEU A 330 9.49 3.90 -16.40
CA LEU A 330 9.22 5.23 -16.93
C LEU A 330 9.31 6.32 -15.85
N ALA A 331 8.88 6.05 -14.62
CA ALA A 331 8.91 7.04 -13.53
C ALA A 331 10.34 7.57 -13.26
N ASP A 332 11.34 6.69 -13.19
CA ASP A 332 12.73 7.11 -12.96
C ASP A 332 13.35 7.85 -14.16
N ARG A 333 12.76 7.73 -15.36
CA ARG A 333 13.28 8.33 -16.61
C ARG A 333 12.62 9.64 -17.00
N LEU A 334 11.34 9.77 -16.72
CA LEU A 334 10.54 10.92 -17.13
C LEU A 334 10.41 11.98 -16.03
N GLY A 335 10.77 11.64 -14.78
CA GLY A 335 10.53 12.47 -13.61
C GLY A 335 9.06 12.47 -13.20
#